data_AF-A0A946FJT7-F1
#
_entry.id   AF-A0A946FJT7-F1
#
_cell.length_a   1.000
_cell.length_b   1.000
_cell.length_c   1.000
_cell.angle_alpha   90.00
_cell.angle_beta   90.00
_cell.angle_gamma   90.00
#
_symmetry.space_group_name_H-M   'P 1'
#
loop_
_entity.id
_entity.type
_entity.pdbx_description
1 polymer ?
#
loop_
_entity_poly.entity_id
_entity_poly.type
_entity_poly.pdbx_seq_one_letter_code
_entity_poly.pdbx_strand_id
1 'polypeptide(L)'
;IKTIISEDQAIGIYQAELFWKRRPKDIFQTILNDEISHEEQLIKFLYSRGWDFTLMQKSTMNFNRYSGWFIGSLLSTLPRRLCFFFHYMAEKQAANSYNDLMISIENIQGMQWVNSSNIKIKIQEIIDNEKLHSEIFRALIN
;
A
#
# COMPACT_ATOMS: atom_id res chain seq x y z
N ILE A 1 -2.04 11.78 -1.67
CA ILE A 1 -2.46 11.31 -3.01
C ILE A 1 -1.46 10.32 -3.59
N LYS A 2 -0.16 10.65 -3.71
CA LYS A 2 0.86 9.69 -4.19
C LYS A 2 0.81 8.34 -3.45
N THR A 3 0.74 8.37 -2.12
CA THR A 3 0.65 7.16 -1.29
C THR A 3 -0.60 6.33 -1.58
N ILE A 4 -1.77 6.97 -1.71
CA ILE A 4 -3.03 6.30 -2.07
C ILE A 4 -2.93 5.63 -3.46
N ILE A 5 -2.27 6.29 -4.41
CA ILE A 5 -2.03 5.71 -5.74
C ILE A 5 -1.10 4.49 -5.66
N SER A 6 -0.12 4.48 -4.75
CA SER A 6 0.72 3.31 -4.52
C SER A 6 -0.08 2.14 -3.93
N GLU A 7 -1.00 2.41 -2.98
CA GLU A 7 -1.92 1.40 -2.44
C GLU A 7 -2.75 0.74 -3.54
N ASP A 8 -3.33 1.54 -4.44
CA ASP A 8 -4.08 1.03 -5.59
C ASP A 8 -3.27 0.01 -6.41
N GLN A 9 -2.00 0.31 -6.65
CA GLN A 9 -1.12 -0.58 -7.39
C GLN A 9 -0.81 -1.86 -6.61
N ALA A 10 -0.56 -1.76 -5.30
CA ALA A 10 -0.34 -2.91 -4.41
C ALA A 10 -1.58 -3.82 -4.37
N ILE A 11 -2.78 -3.24 -4.19
CA ILE A 11 -4.07 -3.93 -4.26
C ILE A 11 -4.19 -4.70 -5.57
N GLY A 12 -3.90 -4.04 -6.71
CA GLY A 12 -3.94 -4.68 -8.02
C GLY A 12 -2.99 -5.87 -8.12
N ILE A 13 -1.76 -5.73 -7.63
CA ILE A 13 -0.74 -6.79 -7.61
C ILE A 13 -1.26 -8.00 -6.81
N TYR A 14 -1.78 -7.78 -5.60
CA TYR A 14 -2.23 -8.85 -4.73
C TYR A 14 -3.52 -9.53 -5.20
N GLN A 15 -4.43 -8.78 -5.83
CA GLN A 15 -5.58 -9.36 -6.52
C GLN A 15 -5.17 -10.32 -7.64
N ALA A 16 -4.15 -9.97 -8.43
CA ALA A 16 -3.65 -10.85 -9.48
C ALA A 16 -2.98 -12.11 -8.89
N GLU A 17 -2.16 -11.97 -7.86
CA GLU A 17 -1.53 -13.12 -7.18
C GLU A 17 -2.56 -14.12 -6.64
N LEU A 18 -3.64 -13.63 -6.03
CA LEU A 18 -4.75 -14.45 -5.56
C LEU A 18 -5.53 -15.09 -6.71
N PHE A 19 -5.72 -14.38 -7.82
CA PHE A 19 -6.41 -14.91 -9.01
C PHE A 19 -5.67 -16.11 -9.60
N TRP A 20 -4.33 -16.02 -9.73
CA TRP A 20 -3.51 -17.09 -10.31
C TRP A 20 -3.29 -18.28 -9.35
N LYS A 21 -3.55 -18.12 -8.04
CA LYS A 21 -3.58 -19.19 -7.02
C LYS A 21 -2.30 -20.04 -6.92
N ARG A 22 -1.14 -19.48 -7.30
CA ARG A 22 0.15 -20.22 -7.34
C ARG A 22 0.87 -20.29 -5.99
N ARG A 23 0.39 -19.57 -4.97
CA ARG A 23 1.11 -19.31 -3.71
C ARG A 23 0.16 -19.35 -2.51
N PRO A 24 0.68 -19.30 -1.26
CA PRO A 24 -0.14 -19.40 -0.05
C PRO A 24 -1.22 -18.32 -0.02
N LYS A 25 -2.47 -18.71 -0.29
CA LYS A 25 -3.59 -17.78 -0.45
C LYS A 25 -3.85 -16.98 0.82
N ASP A 26 -3.69 -17.61 1.97
CA ASP A 26 -4.02 -17.01 3.27
C ASP A 26 -3.13 -15.79 3.56
N ILE A 27 -1.85 -15.86 3.17
CA ILE A 27 -0.89 -14.77 3.34
C ILE A 27 -1.26 -13.61 2.42
N PHE A 28 -1.42 -13.88 1.12
CA PHE A 28 -1.76 -12.86 0.13
C PHE A 28 -3.14 -12.23 0.38
N GLN A 29 -4.09 -12.99 0.91
CA GLN A 29 -5.43 -12.48 1.25
C GLN A 29 -5.38 -11.57 2.46
N THR A 30 -4.60 -11.92 3.49
CA THR A 30 -4.40 -11.06 4.66
C THR A 30 -3.78 -9.74 4.24
N ILE A 31 -2.67 -9.80 3.49
CA ILE A 31 -1.98 -8.60 3.01
C ILE A 31 -2.91 -7.76 2.13
N LEU A 32 -3.63 -8.35 1.16
CA LEU A 32 -4.60 -7.60 0.35
C LEU A 32 -5.65 -6.86 1.19
N ASN A 33 -6.18 -7.49 2.24
CA ASN A 33 -7.17 -6.85 3.09
C ASN A 33 -6.58 -5.67 3.87
N ASP A 34 -5.32 -5.80 4.29
CA ASP A 34 -4.58 -4.72 4.93
C ASP A 34 -4.37 -3.54 3.98
N GLU A 35 -3.95 -3.76 2.74
CA GLU A 35 -3.76 -2.69 1.75
C GLU A 35 -5.07 -1.95 1.42
N ILE A 36 -6.18 -2.69 1.29
CA ILE A 36 -7.51 -2.08 1.13
C ILE A 36 -7.85 -1.21 2.35
N SER A 37 -7.54 -1.70 3.56
CA SER A 37 -7.75 -0.94 4.79
C SER A 37 -6.88 0.32 4.83
N HIS A 38 -5.60 0.23 4.44
CA HIS A 38 -4.67 1.36 4.36
C HIS A 38 -5.22 2.44 3.40
N GLU A 39 -5.60 2.04 2.19
CA GLU A 39 -6.22 2.91 1.18
C GLU A 39 -7.46 3.62 1.74
N GLU A 40 -8.40 2.85 2.29
CA GLU A 40 -9.65 3.39 2.84
C GLU A 40 -9.40 4.38 3.97
N GLN A 41 -8.46 4.10 4.87
CA GLN A 41 -8.13 4.99 5.99
C GLN A 41 -7.59 6.33 5.49
N LEU A 42 -6.71 6.32 4.48
CA LEU A 42 -6.16 7.53 3.87
C LEU A 42 -7.25 8.33 3.13
N ILE A 43 -8.12 7.66 2.38
CA ILE A 43 -9.25 8.27 1.68
C ILE A 43 -10.22 8.91 2.68
N LYS A 44 -10.63 8.17 3.71
CA LYS A 44 -11.52 8.66 4.79
C LYS A 44 -10.89 9.87 5.49
N PHE A 45 -9.59 9.88 5.71
CA PHE A 45 -8.89 11.03 6.27
C PHE A 45 -9.02 12.26 5.37
N LEU A 46 -8.76 12.15 4.07
CA LEU A 46 -8.90 13.27 3.13
C LEU A 46 -10.35 13.79 3.08
N TYR A 47 -11.33 12.89 2.98
CA TYR A 47 -12.75 13.28 3.00
C TYR A 47 -13.16 13.98 4.30
N SER A 48 -12.66 13.53 5.45
CA SER A 48 -12.94 14.19 6.74
C SER A 48 -12.42 15.63 6.81
N ARG A 49 -11.50 16.01 5.92
CA ARG A 49 -10.96 17.37 5.79
C ARG A 49 -11.59 18.18 4.67
N GLY A 50 -12.67 17.67 4.07
CA GLY A 50 -13.38 18.31 2.98
C GLY A 50 -12.65 18.24 1.63
N TRP A 51 -11.64 17.37 1.50
CA TRP A 51 -10.94 17.15 0.24
C TRP A 51 -11.61 16.02 -0.52
N ASP A 52 -12.14 16.29 -1.70
CA ASP A 52 -12.58 15.26 -2.65
C ASP A 52 -11.56 15.10 -3.79
N PHE A 53 -11.50 13.89 -4.33
CA PHE A 53 -10.67 13.60 -5.48
C PHE A 53 -11.34 14.13 -6.75
N THR A 54 -10.55 14.80 -7.56
CA THR A 54 -10.92 15.15 -8.93
C THR A 54 -11.16 13.91 -9.78
N LEU A 55 -11.90 14.04 -10.88
CA LEU A 55 -12.12 12.96 -11.84
C LEU A 55 -10.80 12.38 -12.37
N MET A 56 -9.81 13.25 -12.64
CA MET A 56 -8.48 12.82 -13.10
C MET A 56 -7.77 11.97 -12.03
N GLN A 57 -7.84 12.35 -10.76
CA GLN A 57 -7.24 11.56 -9.68
C GLN A 57 -7.92 10.20 -9.52
N LYS A 58 -9.26 10.15 -9.57
CA LYS A 58 -10.03 8.89 -9.55
C LYS A 58 -9.66 8.00 -10.75
N SER A 59 -9.46 8.58 -11.92
CA SER A 59 -9.02 7.84 -13.11
C SER A 59 -7.60 7.30 -12.96
N THR A 60 -6.68 8.09 -12.40
CA THR A 60 -5.29 7.67 -12.15
C THR A 60 -5.23 6.53 -11.13
N MET A 61 -6.04 6.59 -10.08
CA MET A 61 -6.20 5.52 -9.07
C MET A 61 -6.60 4.20 -9.73
N ASN A 62 -7.70 4.20 -10.50
CA ASN A 62 -8.15 3.03 -11.24
C ASN A 62 -7.08 2.49 -12.21
N PHE A 63 -6.41 3.37 -12.95
CA PHE A 63 -5.35 2.97 -13.88
C PHE A 63 -4.19 2.30 -13.15
N ASN A 64 -3.82 2.77 -11.96
CA ASN A 64 -2.77 2.15 -11.16
C ASN A 64 -3.19 0.79 -10.61
N ARG A 65 -4.45 0.60 -10.25
CA ARG A 65 -4.96 -0.72 -9.89
C ARG A 65 -4.88 -1.71 -11.06
N TYR A 66 -5.23 -1.29 -12.27
CA TYR A 66 -5.06 -2.12 -13.47
C TYR A 66 -3.59 -2.40 -13.79
N SER A 67 -2.71 -1.40 -13.67
CA SER A 67 -1.27 -1.59 -13.89
C SER A 67 -0.68 -2.55 -12.86
N GLY A 68 -1.11 -2.45 -11.60
CA GLY A 68 -0.77 -3.38 -10.53
C GLY A 68 -1.19 -4.80 -10.87
N TRP A 69 -2.42 -4.99 -11.38
CA TRP A 69 -2.90 -6.31 -11.79
C TRP A 69 -2.05 -6.94 -12.91
N PHE A 70 -1.63 -6.12 -13.87
CA PHE A 70 -0.71 -6.56 -14.93
C PHE A 70 0.65 -6.97 -14.35
N ILE A 71 1.22 -6.15 -13.46
CA ILE A 71 2.49 -6.45 -12.77
C ILE A 71 2.38 -7.74 -11.95
N GLY A 72 1.33 -7.88 -11.15
CA GLY A 72 1.06 -9.08 -10.34
C GLY A 72 0.89 -10.34 -11.21
N SER A 73 0.29 -10.20 -12.39
CA SER A 73 0.20 -11.30 -13.36
C SER A 73 1.58 -11.70 -13.88
N LEU A 74 2.46 -10.75 -14.21
CA LEU A 74 3.84 -11.05 -14.59
C LEU A 74 4.61 -11.70 -13.43
N LEU A 75 4.48 -11.14 -12.23
CA LEU A 75 5.08 -11.66 -11.00
C LEU A 75 4.66 -13.11 -10.71
N SER A 76 3.41 -13.48 -10.99
CA SER A 76 2.90 -14.84 -10.83
C SER A 76 3.60 -15.87 -11.74
N THR A 77 4.24 -15.42 -12.82
CA THR A 77 5.03 -16.29 -13.73
C THR A 77 6.44 -16.55 -13.23
N LEU A 78 6.94 -15.74 -12.30
CA LEU A 78 8.29 -15.88 -11.78
C LEU A 78 8.41 -17.06 -10.80
N PRO A 79 9.63 -17.63 -10.68
CA PRO A 79 9.96 -18.54 -9.60
C PRO A 79 9.60 -17.95 -8.23
N ARG A 80 9.07 -18.79 -7.34
CA ARG A 80 8.56 -18.40 -6.02
C ARG A 80 9.50 -17.47 -5.25
N ARG A 81 10.79 -17.81 -5.20
CA ARG A 81 11.82 -17.01 -4.51
C ARG A 81 11.97 -15.60 -5.06
N LEU A 82 12.03 -15.47 -6.39
CA LEU A 82 12.15 -14.16 -7.04
C LEU A 82 10.92 -13.31 -6.78
N CYS A 83 9.74 -13.91 -6.80
CA CYS A 83 8.55 -13.12 -6.57
C CYS A 83 8.42 -12.66 -5.12
N PHE A 84 8.70 -13.52 -4.14
CA PHE A 84 8.73 -13.09 -2.75
C PHE A 84 9.81 -12.05 -2.51
N PHE A 85 10.94 -12.12 -3.20
CA PHE A 85 11.94 -11.06 -3.18
C PHE A 85 11.40 -9.72 -3.69
N PHE A 86 10.65 -9.71 -4.79
CA PHE A 86 10.03 -8.49 -5.29
C PHE A 86 8.96 -7.94 -4.33
N HIS A 87 8.13 -8.79 -3.73
CA HIS A 87 7.17 -8.36 -2.71
C HIS A 87 7.89 -7.79 -1.49
N TYR A 88 8.91 -8.48 -0.95
CA TYR A 88 9.73 -7.95 0.15
C TYR A 88 10.28 -6.55 -0.15
N MET A 89 10.81 -6.33 -1.35
CA MET A 89 11.35 -5.03 -1.76
C MET A 89 10.25 -3.96 -1.88
N ALA A 90 9.08 -4.33 -2.41
CA ALA A 90 7.94 -3.43 -2.55
C ALA A 90 7.39 -2.99 -1.18
N GLU A 91 7.11 -3.93 -0.29
CA GLU A 91 6.65 -3.67 1.09
C GLU A 91 7.64 -2.80 1.88
N LYS A 92 8.93 -3.11 1.77
CA LYS A 92 9.97 -2.29 2.40
C LYS A 92 10.00 -0.86 1.85
N GLN A 93 9.76 -0.70 0.55
CA GLN A 93 9.69 0.61 -0.09
C GLN A 93 8.42 1.39 0.30
N ALA A 94 7.29 0.69 0.47
CA ALA A 94 6.05 1.27 0.95
C ALA A 94 6.20 1.79 2.38
N ALA A 95 6.76 0.99 3.30
CA ALA A 95 7.10 1.44 4.66
C ALA A 95 7.96 2.72 4.67
N ASN A 96 8.97 2.80 3.81
CA ASN A 96 9.80 4.02 3.68
C ASN A 96 9.00 5.21 3.15
N SER A 97 8.13 4.98 2.16
CA SER A 97 7.29 6.03 1.58
C SER A 97 6.30 6.61 2.60
N TYR A 98 5.80 5.77 3.51
CA TYR A 98 4.98 6.22 4.63
C TYR A 98 5.78 6.96 5.70
N ASN A 99 7.03 6.55 5.98
CA ASN A 99 7.93 7.33 6.85
C ASN A 99 8.17 8.73 6.26
N ASP A 100 8.42 8.84 4.94
CA ASP A 100 8.57 10.14 4.27
C ASP A 100 7.29 10.99 4.38
N LEU A 101 6.11 10.36 4.27
CA LEU A 101 4.83 11.01 4.48
C LEU A 101 4.69 11.52 5.93
N MET A 102 5.06 10.71 6.92
CA MET A 102 5.06 11.11 8.33
C MET A 102 5.96 12.33 8.56
N ILE A 103 7.19 12.30 8.08
CA ILE A 103 8.14 13.41 8.18
C ILE A 103 7.58 14.67 7.50
N SER A 104 6.96 14.52 6.33
CA SER A 104 6.32 15.63 5.62
C SER A 104 5.17 16.25 6.42
N ILE A 105 4.36 15.42 7.09
CA ILE A 105 3.28 15.86 7.99
C ILE A 105 3.82 16.60 9.21
N GLU A 106 4.94 16.15 9.77
CA GLU A 106 5.58 16.76 10.94
C GLU A 106 6.24 18.10 10.63
N ASN A 107 6.82 18.23 9.44
CA ASN A 107 7.52 19.45 9.00
C ASN A 107 6.57 20.58 8.56
N ILE A 108 5.28 20.33 8.37
CA ILE A 108 4.29 21.38 8.11
C ILE A 108 3.99 22.13 9.42
N GLN A 109 4.94 22.97 9.86
CA GLN A 109 4.73 23.93 10.92
C GLN A 109 3.69 24.96 10.46
N GLY A 110 2.50 24.96 11.08
CA GLY A 110 1.50 26.02 10.92
C GLY A 110 0.11 25.57 10.48
N MET A 111 -0.08 24.34 9.95
CA MET A 111 -1.44 23.83 9.69
C MET A 111 -1.98 23.12 10.93
N GLN A 112 -2.76 23.83 11.76
CA GLN A 112 -3.56 23.24 12.86
C GLN A 112 -4.39 22.02 12.42
N TRP A 113 -4.66 21.88 11.14
CA TRP A 113 -5.47 20.86 10.50
C TRP A 113 -4.69 19.53 10.47
N VAL A 114 -3.39 19.55 10.18
CA VAL A 114 -2.53 18.35 10.12
C VAL A 114 -2.15 17.85 11.53
N ASN A 115 -2.27 18.70 12.54
CA ASN A 115 -1.93 18.41 13.94
C ASN A 115 -2.95 17.54 14.71
N SER A 116 -3.86 16.84 14.03
CA SER A 116 -4.67 15.82 14.72
C SER A 116 -3.77 14.62 15.03
N SER A 117 -3.51 14.35 16.30
CA SER A 117 -2.82 13.14 16.79
C SER A 117 -3.30 11.83 16.13
N ASN A 118 -4.56 11.80 15.70
CA ASN A 118 -5.22 10.65 15.10
C ASN A 118 -4.61 10.19 13.75
N ILE A 119 -4.16 11.09 12.86
CA ILE A 119 -3.59 10.65 11.56
C ILE A 119 -2.17 10.12 11.69
N LYS A 120 -1.39 10.69 12.63
CA LYS A 120 -0.02 10.21 12.89
C LYS A 120 -0.05 8.78 13.41
N ILE A 121 -0.95 8.47 14.35
CA ILE A 121 -1.14 7.11 14.86
C ILE A 121 -1.47 6.16 13.72
N LYS A 122 -2.43 6.50 12.85
CA LYS A 122 -2.80 5.67 11.71
C LYS A 122 -1.66 5.45 10.73
N ILE A 123 -0.90 6.49 10.38
CA ILE A 123 0.25 6.34 9.48
C ILE A 123 1.33 5.48 10.13
N GLN A 124 1.54 5.60 11.44
CA GLN A 124 2.47 4.74 12.18
C GLN A 124 2.02 3.27 12.16
N GLU A 125 0.74 3.01 12.39
CA GLU A 125 0.15 1.66 12.29
C GLU A 125 0.36 1.07 10.89
N ILE A 126 0.14 1.86 9.84
CA ILE A 126 0.40 1.43 8.46
C ILE A 126 1.90 1.11 8.28
N ILE A 127 2.81 2.01 8.67
CA ILE A 127 4.27 1.78 8.58
C ILE A 127 4.68 0.45 9.22
N ASP A 128 4.12 0.15 10.38
CA ASP A 128 4.47 -1.07 11.11
C ASP A 128 3.86 -2.32 10.45
N ASN A 129 2.70 -2.20 9.80
CA ASN A 129 2.10 -3.27 9.01
C ASN A 129 2.93 -3.58 7.75
N GLU A 130 3.34 -2.55 6.99
CA GLU A 130 4.20 -2.67 5.81
C GLU A 130 5.55 -3.34 6.15
N LYS A 131 6.13 -3.00 7.31
CA LYS A 131 7.33 -3.67 7.81
C LYS A 131 7.06 -5.14 8.09
N LEU A 132 5.95 -5.47 8.76
CA LEU A 132 5.55 -6.85 9.04
C LEU A 132 5.37 -7.65 7.75
N HIS A 133 4.68 -7.10 6.76
CA HIS A 133 4.51 -7.72 5.43
C HIS A 133 5.87 -7.98 4.77
N SER A 134 6.78 -7.01 4.81
CA SER A 134 8.14 -7.19 4.31
C SER A 134 8.88 -8.34 5.02
N GLU A 135 8.74 -8.47 6.34
CA GLU A 135 9.36 -9.53 7.12
C GLU A 135 8.76 -10.90 6.80
N ILE A 136 7.44 -10.98 6.59
CA ILE A 136 6.73 -12.19 6.15
C ILE A 136 7.32 -12.66 4.82
N PHE A 137 7.42 -11.77 3.82
CA PHE A 137 8.00 -12.16 2.53
C PHE A 137 9.48 -12.53 2.64
N ARG A 138 10.25 -11.80 3.45
CA ARG A 138 11.66 -12.13 3.71
C ARG A 138 11.82 -13.54 4.29
N ALA A 139 10.97 -13.92 5.24
CA ALA A 139 10.98 -15.26 5.83
C ALA A 139 10.64 -16.35 4.80
N LEU A 140 9.76 -16.05 3.84
CA LEU A 140 9.34 -16.98 2.79
C LEU A 140 10.34 -17.13 1.63
N ILE A 141 11.34 -16.24 1.51
CA ILE A 141 12.40 -16.34 0.48
C ILE A 141 13.37 -17.47 0.79
N ASN A 142 13.69 -17.66 2.08
CA ASN A 142 14.65 -18.65 2.57
C ASN A 142 14.09 -20.07 2.38
#